data_AF-A0A9D1ZVF7-F1
#
_entry.id   AF-A0A9D1ZVF7-F1
#
_cell.length_a   1.000
_cell.length_b   1.000
_cell.length_c   1.000
_cell.angle_alpha   90.00
_cell.angle_beta   90.00
_cell.angle_gamma   90.00
#
_symmetry.space_group_name_H-M   'P 1'
#
loop_
_entity.id
_entity.type
_entity.pdbx_description
1 polymer ?
#
loop_
_entity_poly.entity_id
_entity_poly.type
_entity_poly.pdbx_seq_one_letter_code
_entity_poly.pdbx_strand_id
1 'polypeptide(L)'
;MTTGQKIAKLRRARGMTQDGLADALGVSRQAVSKWESDAAFPETEKLVRLSRLLECSIDYLLKQEGEPAQDGADAAPPQGGRQSGAENRPAENCGSAAGYPPFIRFGRYIEYEYKSARTVRGVPLVHINLGWGRTAKGIVAIGFKARGVVSVGFLSMGALSFGCLSLGLLSVGALSLGVLSLGAIAAGLLLALGAVAVGFVAYGAVAVGFFSAGALAVAQYVAVGDYAFAAVPIGKTFSSGGMLYDFYMPAAQVPPFAQVGYYQNGAFVEGEAALRQACADLVPRAFRWLADLFCGYRLYP
;
A
#
# COMPACT_ATOMS: atom_id res chain seq x y z
N MET A 1 8.90 -43.10 -19.65
CA MET A 1 7.57 -43.78 -19.52
C MET A 1 6.45 -42.80 -19.87
N THR A 2 5.41 -43.26 -20.55
CA THR A 2 4.20 -42.46 -20.82
C THR A 2 3.31 -42.34 -19.57
N THR A 3 2.34 -41.42 -19.61
CA THR A 3 1.38 -41.23 -18.50
C THR A 3 0.53 -42.48 -18.26
N GLY A 4 0.03 -43.14 -19.31
CA GLY A 4 -0.72 -44.40 -19.20
C GLY A 4 0.08 -45.52 -18.57
N GLN A 5 1.35 -45.67 -18.96
CA GLN A 5 2.27 -46.63 -18.36
C GLN A 5 2.54 -46.35 -16.87
N LYS A 6 2.62 -45.09 -16.47
CA LYS A 6 2.79 -44.69 -15.07
C LYS A 6 1.56 -45.03 -14.22
N ILE A 7 0.36 -44.80 -14.76
CA ILE A 7 -0.91 -45.18 -14.10
C ILE A 7 -0.96 -46.70 -13.91
N ALA A 8 -0.67 -47.48 -14.96
CA ALA A 8 -0.66 -48.94 -14.88
C ALA A 8 0.38 -49.47 -13.87
N LYS A 9 1.58 -48.87 -13.84
CA LYS A 9 2.66 -49.22 -12.89
C LYS A 9 2.24 -48.97 -11.44
N LEU A 10 1.70 -47.78 -11.16
CA LEU A 10 1.26 -47.40 -9.80
C LEU A 10 0.05 -48.20 -9.33
N ARG A 11 -0.88 -48.52 -10.23
CA ARG A 11 -2.02 -49.40 -9.92
C ARG A 11 -1.55 -50.80 -9.52
N ARG A 12 -0.64 -51.39 -10.29
CA ARG A 12 -0.07 -52.73 -10.00
C ARG A 12 0.75 -52.74 -8.71
N ALA A 13 1.52 -51.69 -8.46
CA ALA A 13 2.29 -51.54 -7.21
C ALA A 13 1.39 -51.55 -5.96
N ARG A 14 0.12 -51.14 -6.10
CA ARG A 14 -0.89 -51.20 -5.02
C ARG A 14 -1.80 -52.43 -5.07
N GLY A 15 -1.52 -53.41 -5.94
CA GLY A 15 -2.32 -54.63 -6.05
C GLY A 15 -3.75 -54.41 -6.57
N MET A 16 -4.06 -53.27 -7.18
CA MET A 16 -5.40 -52.95 -7.67
C MET A 16 -5.66 -53.56 -9.05
N THR A 17 -6.86 -54.10 -9.29
CA THR A 17 -7.33 -54.49 -10.63
C THR A 17 -7.80 -53.26 -11.42
N GLN A 18 -7.92 -53.35 -12.75
CA GLN A 18 -8.47 -52.25 -13.55
C GLN A 18 -9.91 -51.92 -13.14
N ASP A 19 -10.69 -52.95 -12.79
CA ASP A 19 -12.05 -52.82 -12.26
C ASP A 19 -12.06 -52.11 -10.91
N GLY A 20 -11.17 -52.49 -9.98
CA GLY A 20 -11.07 -51.83 -8.67
C GLY A 20 -10.66 -50.36 -8.76
N LEU A 21 -9.80 -49.99 -9.72
CA LEU A 21 -9.46 -48.59 -9.97
C LEU A 21 -10.65 -47.83 -10.60
N ALA A 22 -11.41 -48.48 -11.47
CA ALA A 22 -12.59 -47.91 -12.12
C ALA A 22 -13.70 -47.61 -11.10
N ASP A 23 -13.97 -48.56 -10.21
CA ASP A 23 -14.94 -48.42 -9.11
C ASP A 23 -14.57 -47.27 -8.18
N ALA A 24 -13.30 -47.19 -7.76
CA ALA A 24 -12.83 -46.14 -6.87
C ALA A 24 -12.86 -44.73 -7.48
N LEU A 25 -12.77 -44.62 -8.81
CA LEU A 25 -12.83 -43.36 -9.54
C LEU A 25 -14.23 -43.04 -10.07
N GLY A 26 -15.20 -43.96 -9.94
CA GLY A 26 -16.54 -43.83 -10.51
C GLY A 26 -16.51 -43.66 -12.03
N VAL A 27 -15.75 -44.52 -12.72
CA VAL A 27 -15.63 -44.55 -14.19
C VAL A 27 -15.81 -45.99 -14.69
N SER A 28 -16.01 -46.16 -16.00
CA SER A 28 -16.04 -47.52 -16.58
C SER A 28 -14.65 -48.13 -16.66
N ARG A 29 -14.55 -49.46 -16.52
CA ARG A 29 -13.31 -50.22 -16.76
C ARG A 29 -12.68 -49.90 -18.13
N GLN A 30 -13.52 -49.67 -19.14
CA GLN A 30 -13.08 -49.29 -20.48
C GLN A 30 -12.35 -47.95 -20.51
N ALA A 31 -12.73 -46.98 -19.67
CA ALA A 31 -12.04 -45.69 -19.55
C ALA A 31 -10.63 -45.88 -18.98
N VAL A 32 -10.49 -46.67 -17.91
CA VAL A 32 -9.18 -46.99 -17.30
C VAL A 32 -8.27 -47.72 -18.29
N SER A 33 -8.81 -48.67 -19.05
CA SER A 33 -8.06 -49.38 -20.10
C SER A 33 -7.54 -48.42 -21.18
N LYS A 34 -8.37 -47.47 -21.62
CA LYS A 34 -7.97 -46.43 -22.59
C LYS A 34 -6.91 -45.48 -22.04
N TRP A 35 -6.92 -45.19 -20.74
CA TRP A 35 -5.89 -44.38 -20.11
C TRP A 35 -4.57 -45.12 -20.00
N GLU A 36 -4.61 -46.40 -19.60
CA GLU A 36 -3.41 -47.24 -19.50
C GLU A 36 -2.75 -47.53 -20.85
N SER A 37 -3.52 -47.52 -21.94
CA SER A 37 -3.02 -47.68 -23.32
C SER A 37 -2.68 -46.37 -24.03
N ASP A 38 -2.72 -45.23 -23.31
CA ASP A 38 -2.53 -43.88 -23.86
C ASP A 38 -3.51 -43.51 -25.01
N ALA A 39 -4.61 -44.28 -25.18
CA ALA A 39 -5.63 -44.06 -26.21
C ALA A 39 -6.61 -42.93 -25.86
N ALA A 40 -6.73 -42.60 -24.58
CA ALA A 40 -7.47 -41.43 -24.09
C ALA A 40 -6.78 -40.86 -22.87
N PHE A 41 -7.00 -39.58 -22.63
CA PHE A 41 -6.42 -38.89 -21.48
C PHE A 41 -7.47 -38.73 -20.36
N PRO A 42 -7.12 -38.90 -19.08
CA PRO A 42 -8.08 -38.68 -17.99
C PRO A 42 -8.43 -37.19 -17.85
N GLU A 43 -9.70 -36.88 -17.58
CA GLU A 43 -10.14 -35.52 -17.29
C GLU A 43 -9.48 -34.95 -16.03
N THR A 44 -9.40 -33.62 -15.94
CA THR A 44 -8.74 -32.89 -14.83
C THR A 44 -9.22 -33.36 -13.45
N GLU A 45 -10.52 -33.57 -13.28
CA GLU A 45 -11.08 -34.04 -12.00
C GLU A 45 -10.60 -35.47 -11.67
N LYS A 46 -10.53 -36.35 -12.67
CA LYS A 46 -10.07 -37.73 -12.51
C LYS A 46 -8.56 -37.80 -12.27
N LEU A 47 -7.78 -36.90 -12.86
CA LEU A 47 -6.34 -36.74 -12.57
C LEU A 47 -6.05 -36.39 -11.11
N VAL A 48 -6.83 -35.46 -10.54
CA VAL A 48 -6.69 -35.09 -9.12
C VAL A 48 -7.07 -36.26 -8.21
N ARG A 49 -8.10 -37.03 -8.56
CA ARG A 49 -8.48 -38.23 -7.80
C ARG A 49 -7.44 -39.34 -7.93
N LEU A 50 -6.90 -39.55 -9.12
CA LEU A 50 -5.80 -40.48 -9.38
C LEU A 50 -4.56 -40.14 -8.57
N SER A 51 -4.19 -38.86 -8.49
CA SER A 51 -3.01 -38.42 -7.73
C SER A 51 -3.15 -38.71 -6.24
N ARG A 52 -4.36 -38.59 -5.69
CA ARG A 52 -4.66 -38.91 -4.28
C ARG A 52 -4.69 -40.42 -4.03
N LEU A 53 -5.38 -41.16 -4.89
CA LEU A 53 -5.53 -42.62 -4.77
C LEU A 53 -4.20 -43.35 -5.02
N LEU A 54 -3.38 -42.79 -5.90
CA LEU A 54 -2.07 -43.31 -6.23
C LEU A 54 -0.91 -42.62 -5.46
N GLU A 55 -1.21 -41.76 -4.48
CA GLU A 55 -0.28 -40.96 -3.65
C GLU A 55 0.95 -40.45 -4.40
N CYS A 56 0.72 -39.85 -5.57
CA CYS A 56 1.77 -39.27 -6.40
C CYS A 56 1.40 -37.84 -6.77
N SER A 57 2.38 -37.03 -7.16
CA SER A 57 2.09 -35.70 -7.70
C SER A 57 1.48 -35.83 -9.09
N ILE A 58 0.54 -34.94 -9.42
CA ILE A 58 0.00 -34.84 -10.79
C ILE A 58 1.16 -34.58 -11.77
N ASP A 59 2.14 -33.77 -11.37
CA ASP A 59 3.36 -33.51 -12.13
C ASP A 59 4.10 -34.80 -12.53
N TYR A 60 4.26 -35.75 -11.59
CA TYR A 60 4.88 -37.04 -11.89
C TYR A 60 4.09 -37.85 -12.90
N LEU A 61 2.75 -37.83 -12.85
CA LEU A 61 1.90 -38.52 -13.82
C LEU A 61 2.04 -37.90 -15.23
N LEU A 62 2.19 -36.58 -15.31
CA LEU A 62 2.19 -35.84 -16.58
C LEU A 62 3.56 -35.73 -17.24
N LYS A 63 4.64 -35.70 -16.46
CA LYS A 63 5.99 -35.50 -17.00
C LYS A 63 6.43 -36.69 -17.85
N GLN A 64 6.81 -36.47 -19.11
CA GLN A 64 7.38 -37.54 -19.94
C GLN A 64 8.89 -37.62 -19.71
N GLU A 65 9.41 -38.82 -19.47
CA GLU A 65 10.86 -39.04 -19.42
C GLU A 65 11.37 -38.94 -20.87
N GLY A 66 11.84 -37.75 -21.25
CA GLY A 66 12.27 -37.45 -22.62
C GLY A 66 12.33 -35.97 -22.99
N GLU A 67 11.78 -35.04 -22.19
CA GLU A 67 12.03 -33.61 -22.38
C GLU A 67 13.43 -33.23 -21.88
N PRO A 68 14.32 -32.69 -22.73
CA PRO A 68 15.64 -32.27 -22.30
C PRO A 68 15.54 -31.07 -21.37
N ALA A 69 16.28 -31.14 -20.27
CA ALA A 69 16.55 -30.02 -19.39
C ALA A 69 17.25 -28.91 -20.19
N GLN A 70 16.67 -27.71 -20.17
CA GLN A 70 17.44 -26.49 -20.39
C GLN A 70 17.71 -25.83 -19.04
N ASP A 71 18.90 -25.26 -18.97
CA ASP A 71 19.57 -24.60 -17.85
C ASP A 71 20.21 -25.60 -16.87
N GLY A 72 21.52 -25.74 -16.76
CA GLY A 72 22.63 -24.79 -16.94
C GLY A 72 23.60 -25.10 -15.79
N ALA A 73 24.91 -25.12 -16.06
CA ALA A 73 26.01 -25.49 -15.17
C ALA A 73 25.77 -25.12 -13.68
N ASP A 74 26.07 -25.98 -12.70
CA ASP A 74 27.44 -26.07 -12.21
C ASP A 74 27.77 -27.40 -11.51
N ALA A 75 29.03 -27.78 -11.69
CA ALA A 75 29.68 -28.99 -11.26
C ALA A 75 29.88 -29.10 -9.73
N ALA A 76 29.73 -30.33 -9.22
CA ALA A 76 30.37 -30.75 -7.96
C ALA A 76 31.91 -30.73 -8.12
N PRO A 77 32.70 -30.53 -7.05
CA PRO A 77 33.19 -31.68 -6.24
C PRO A 77 33.59 -31.28 -4.79
N PRO A 78 34.43 -32.05 -4.05
CA PRO A 78 34.23 -33.38 -3.47
C PRO A 78 34.26 -33.36 -1.92
N GLN A 79 33.88 -34.49 -1.30
CA GLN A 79 33.93 -34.70 0.16
C GLN A 79 35.35 -35.07 0.63
N GLY A 80 35.78 -34.53 1.79
CA GLY A 80 37.01 -34.94 2.47
C GLY A 80 37.20 -34.34 3.87
N GLY A 81 36.87 -35.12 4.90
CA GLY A 81 37.68 -35.32 6.11
C GLY A 81 37.88 -34.19 7.16
N ARG A 82 37.39 -34.52 8.37
CA ARG A 82 37.97 -34.31 9.73
C ARG A 82 37.22 -33.41 10.72
N GLN A 83 37.23 -33.96 11.94
CA GLN A 83 36.42 -33.71 13.12
C GLN A 83 37.03 -32.66 14.06
N SER A 84 36.20 -32.24 15.03
CA SER A 84 36.49 -31.72 16.39
C SER A 84 35.97 -30.29 16.55
N GLY A 85 35.14 -29.92 17.53
CA GLY A 85 34.62 -30.61 18.71
C GLY A 85 33.49 -29.76 19.32
N ALA A 86 32.77 -30.38 20.26
CA ALA A 86 31.51 -30.00 20.91
C ALA A 86 31.34 -28.53 21.36
N GLU A 87 30.10 -28.02 21.30
CA GLU A 87 29.33 -27.74 22.52
C GLU A 87 27.81 -27.66 22.26
N ASN A 88 27.05 -28.40 23.07
CA ASN A 88 25.61 -28.62 22.97
C ASN A 88 24.77 -27.39 23.35
N ARG A 89 23.77 -27.05 22.51
CA ARG A 89 22.47 -26.54 22.97
C ARG A 89 21.35 -27.08 22.05
N PRO A 90 20.18 -27.46 22.61
CA PRO A 90 19.28 -28.41 21.98
C PRO A 90 18.55 -27.82 20.77
N ALA A 91 18.45 -28.67 19.75
CA ALA A 91 17.74 -28.44 18.51
C ALA A 91 16.23 -28.37 18.74
N GLU A 92 15.58 -27.32 18.24
CA GLU A 92 14.21 -27.44 17.73
C GLU A 92 14.06 -26.64 16.42
N ASN A 93 13.84 -27.41 15.36
CA ASN A 93 13.37 -27.07 14.02
C ASN A 93 14.30 -26.28 13.08
N CYS A 94 15.32 -27.00 12.61
CA CYS A 94 15.81 -26.87 11.25
C CYS A 94 14.87 -27.64 10.30
N GLY A 95 14.10 -26.90 9.51
CA GLY A 95 13.31 -27.43 8.40
C GLY A 95 13.77 -26.79 7.10
N SER A 96 14.91 -27.29 6.59
CA SER A 96 15.25 -27.44 5.17
C SER A 96 15.15 -26.19 4.27
N ALA A 97 16.25 -25.50 3.95
CA ALA A 97 17.35 -25.90 3.06
C ALA A 97 17.09 -25.63 1.56
N ALA A 98 18.17 -25.15 0.95
CA ALA A 98 18.49 -25.13 -0.47
C ALA A 98 17.67 -24.20 -1.38
N GLY A 99 18.41 -23.35 -2.09
CA GLY A 99 17.90 -22.33 -2.98
C GLY A 99 17.13 -22.90 -4.17
N TYR A 100 15.95 -22.34 -4.37
CA TYR A 100 15.22 -22.27 -5.62
C TYR A 100 14.43 -20.95 -5.58
N PRO A 101 14.34 -20.13 -6.65
CA PRO A 101 13.40 -19.03 -6.67
C PRO A 101 11.97 -19.61 -6.59
N PRO A 102 11.02 -19.00 -5.85
CA PRO A 102 9.68 -19.53 -5.80
C PRO A 102 9.02 -19.28 -7.16
N PHE A 103 8.91 -20.35 -7.97
CA PHE A 103 8.10 -20.38 -9.17
C PHE A 103 6.65 -20.03 -8.81
N ILE A 104 6.09 -19.04 -9.52
CA ILE A 104 4.72 -18.52 -9.32
C ILE A 104 3.71 -19.64 -9.65
N ARG A 105 3.11 -20.22 -8.61
CA ARG A 105 2.00 -21.17 -8.73
C ARG A 105 0.68 -20.42 -8.51
N PHE A 106 -0.05 -20.16 -9.58
CA PHE A 106 -1.43 -19.68 -9.51
C PHE A 106 -2.29 -20.70 -8.76
N GLY A 107 -2.70 -20.39 -7.52
CA GLY A 107 -3.67 -21.21 -6.79
C GLY A 107 -3.58 -21.22 -5.26
N ARG A 108 -2.54 -20.67 -4.63
CA ARG A 108 -2.50 -20.53 -3.16
C ARG A 108 -1.49 -19.45 -2.75
N TYR A 109 -1.98 -18.40 -2.10
CA TYR A 109 -1.30 -17.27 -1.44
C TYR A 109 0.18 -17.02 -1.80
N ILE A 110 0.46 -15.84 -2.38
CA ILE A 110 1.82 -15.31 -2.57
C ILE A 110 2.41 -14.99 -1.18
N GLU A 111 2.95 -15.99 -0.48
CA GLU A 111 3.62 -15.82 0.81
C GLU A 111 5.13 -15.67 0.59
N TYR A 112 5.56 -14.45 0.25
CA TYR A 112 6.98 -14.09 0.22
C TYR A 112 7.35 -13.34 1.50
N GLU A 113 8.33 -13.85 2.24
CA GLU A 113 8.89 -13.20 3.43
C GLU A 113 10.41 -13.16 3.33
N TYR A 114 10.99 -11.96 3.39
CA TYR A 114 12.42 -11.73 3.38
C TYR A 114 12.81 -10.83 4.56
N LYS A 115 13.85 -11.23 5.29
CA LYS A 115 14.43 -10.47 6.41
C LYS A 115 15.93 -10.30 6.19
N SER A 116 16.43 -9.08 6.33
CA SER A 116 17.86 -8.80 6.24
C SER A 116 18.63 -9.44 7.39
N ALA A 117 19.85 -9.95 7.11
CA ALA A 117 20.76 -10.49 8.12
C ALA A 117 21.21 -9.43 9.14
N ARG A 118 21.37 -8.17 8.71
CA ARG A 118 21.69 -7.06 9.61
C ARG A 118 20.44 -6.64 10.39
N THR A 119 20.52 -6.71 11.71
CA THR A 119 19.51 -6.24 12.64
C THR A 119 20.06 -5.06 13.45
N VAL A 120 19.24 -4.05 13.68
CA VAL A 120 19.57 -2.88 14.50
C VAL A 120 18.63 -2.92 15.70
N ARG A 121 19.16 -2.98 16.93
CA ARG A 121 18.35 -3.09 18.16
C ARG A 121 17.34 -4.25 18.13
N GLY A 122 17.68 -5.37 17.48
CA GLY A 122 16.82 -6.55 17.37
C GLY A 122 15.71 -6.48 16.31
N VAL A 123 15.61 -5.38 15.54
CA VAL A 123 14.73 -5.28 14.37
C VAL A 123 15.52 -5.39 13.07
N PRO A 124 15.03 -6.12 12.05
CA PRO A 124 15.72 -6.23 10.76
C PRO A 124 15.77 -4.86 10.06
N LEU A 125 16.89 -4.59 9.38
CA LEU A 125 17.06 -3.38 8.59
C LEU A 125 16.05 -3.32 7.43
N VAL A 126 15.84 -4.44 6.75
CA VAL A 126 14.81 -4.61 5.71
C VAL A 126 13.95 -5.82 6.02
N HIS A 127 12.63 -5.64 5.98
CA HIS A 127 11.66 -6.74 6.07
C HIS A 127 10.60 -6.57 4.99
N ILE A 128 10.55 -7.52 4.06
CA ILE A 128 9.57 -7.58 2.99
C ILE A 128 8.62 -8.74 3.31
N ASN A 129 7.31 -8.47 3.39
CA ASN A 129 6.30 -9.48 3.64
C ASN A 129 5.08 -9.25 2.74
N LEU A 130 4.92 -10.08 1.71
CA LEU A 130 3.77 -10.04 0.80
C LEU A 130 2.65 -11.00 1.23
N GLY A 131 2.82 -11.71 2.35
CA GLY A 131 1.82 -12.63 2.87
C GLY A 131 0.55 -11.91 3.33
N TRP A 132 -0.61 -12.47 2.98
CA TRP A 132 -1.91 -11.95 3.41
C TRP A 132 -2.06 -12.13 4.93
N GLY A 133 -2.36 -11.05 5.66
CA GLY A 133 -2.54 -11.08 7.12
C GLY A 133 -1.27 -11.03 7.96
N ARG A 134 -0.07 -11.05 7.35
CA ARG A 134 1.19 -10.86 8.09
C ARG A 134 1.63 -9.40 8.09
N THR A 135 2.47 -9.04 9.06
CA THR A 135 2.97 -7.67 9.22
C THR A 135 4.47 -7.60 8.98
N ALA A 136 4.89 -6.75 8.05
CA ALA A 136 6.29 -6.40 7.86
C ALA A 136 6.72 -5.42 8.96
N LYS A 137 7.75 -5.79 9.73
CA LYS A 137 8.36 -4.99 10.81
C LYS A 137 9.85 -4.86 10.56
N GLY A 138 10.34 -3.64 10.35
CA GLY A 138 11.75 -3.36 10.12
C GLY A 138 12.01 -1.85 10.05
N ILE A 139 13.26 -1.43 9.85
CA ILE A 139 13.54 0.00 9.57
C ILE A 139 12.93 0.36 8.23
N VAL A 140 13.19 -0.45 7.20
CA VAL A 140 12.52 -0.43 5.91
C VAL A 140 11.56 -1.62 5.85
N ALA A 141 10.26 -1.36 5.79
CA ALA A 141 9.23 -2.39 5.79
C ALA A 141 8.37 -2.31 4.51
N ILE A 142 8.25 -3.42 3.78
CA ILE A 142 7.44 -3.49 2.55
C ILE A 142 6.42 -4.62 2.69
N GLY A 143 5.13 -4.35 2.49
CA GLY A 143 4.11 -5.39 2.56
C GLY A 143 2.68 -4.87 2.61
N PHE A 144 1.69 -5.77 2.69
CA PHE A 144 0.27 -5.36 2.83
C PHE A 144 0.03 -4.55 4.11
N LYS A 145 0.65 -4.96 5.23
CA LYS A 145 0.67 -4.23 6.50
C LYS A 145 2.11 -4.01 6.92
N ALA A 146 2.62 -2.79 6.77
CA ALA A 146 4.02 -2.44 7.00
C ALA A 146 4.17 -1.48 8.19
N ARG A 147 5.14 -1.74 9.06
CA ARG A 147 5.49 -0.89 10.20
C ARG A 147 7.01 -0.70 10.27
N GLY A 148 7.45 0.55 10.16
CA GLY A 148 8.88 0.86 10.18
C GLY A 148 9.19 2.34 10.27
N VAL A 149 10.45 2.71 10.06
CA VAL A 149 10.82 4.12 9.87
C VAL A 149 10.43 4.55 8.45
N VAL A 150 10.76 3.71 7.47
CA VAL A 150 10.29 3.80 6.09
C VAL A 150 9.37 2.62 5.83
N SER A 151 8.12 2.87 5.50
CA SER A 151 7.14 1.81 5.25
C SER A 151 6.42 2.01 3.93
N VAL A 152 6.27 0.92 3.17
CA VAL A 152 5.58 0.87 1.88
C VAL A 152 4.54 -0.23 1.91
N GLY A 153 3.28 0.08 1.65
CA GLY A 153 2.23 -0.93 1.73
C GLY A 153 0.81 -0.48 1.44
N PHE A 154 -0.16 -1.36 1.64
CA PHE A 154 -1.57 -0.99 1.62
C PHE A 154 -1.95 -0.27 2.93
N LEU A 155 -1.64 -0.87 4.09
CA LEU A 155 -1.63 -0.24 5.40
C LEU A 155 -0.19 0.04 5.82
N SER A 156 0.20 1.30 5.85
CA SER A 156 1.57 1.74 6.15
C SER A 156 1.61 2.59 7.42
N MET A 157 2.53 2.25 8.34
CA MET A 157 2.77 2.97 9.59
C MET A 157 4.26 3.27 9.77
N GLY A 158 4.66 4.53 9.71
CA GLY A 158 6.06 4.88 9.89
C GLY A 158 6.37 6.37 9.97
N ALA A 159 7.65 6.74 10.01
CA ALA A 159 8.04 8.15 9.91
C ALA A 159 7.87 8.65 8.48
N LEU A 160 8.38 7.89 7.51
CA LEU A 160 8.12 8.02 6.07
C LEU A 160 7.18 6.89 5.66
N SER A 161 5.94 7.22 5.35
CA SER A 161 4.90 6.24 5.06
C SER A 161 4.33 6.44 3.66
N PHE A 162 4.36 5.36 2.86
CA PHE A 162 3.84 5.32 1.50
C PHE A 162 2.79 4.21 1.39
N GLY A 163 1.54 4.56 1.15
CA GLY A 163 0.53 3.52 1.00
C GLY A 163 -0.87 3.99 0.68
N CYS A 164 -1.83 3.08 0.50
CA CYS A 164 -3.22 3.48 0.31
C CYS A 164 -3.80 4.10 1.58
N LEU A 165 -3.62 3.43 2.72
CA LEU A 165 -3.92 3.92 4.07
C LEU A 165 -2.59 4.16 4.78
N SER A 166 -2.23 5.42 4.98
CA SER A 166 -0.91 5.82 5.45
C SER A 166 -1.01 6.62 6.76
N LEU A 167 -0.20 6.22 7.75
CA LEU A 167 -0.04 6.89 9.03
C LEU A 167 1.45 7.22 9.23
N GLY A 168 1.80 8.50 9.32
CA GLY A 168 3.20 8.84 9.59
C GLY A 168 3.54 10.30 9.87
N LEU A 169 4.84 10.60 10.02
CA LEU A 169 5.29 11.99 10.14
C LEU A 169 5.16 12.68 8.77
N LEU A 170 5.73 12.05 7.75
CA LEU A 170 5.58 12.35 6.34
C LEU A 170 4.79 11.20 5.71
N SER A 171 3.57 11.49 5.29
CA SER A 171 2.62 10.48 4.85
C SER A 171 2.15 10.77 3.43
N VAL A 172 2.27 9.79 2.55
CA VAL A 172 1.79 9.84 1.16
C VAL A 172 0.81 8.70 0.93
N GLY A 173 -0.43 9.00 0.55
CA GLY A 173 -1.41 7.95 0.30
C GLY A 173 -2.76 8.38 -0.25
N ALA A 174 -3.69 7.43 -0.41
CA ALA A 174 -5.06 7.78 -0.78
C ALA A 174 -5.80 8.38 0.44
N LEU A 175 -5.72 7.69 1.57
CA LEU A 175 -6.12 8.14 2.90
C LEU A 175 -4.86 8.34 3.72
N SER A 176 -4.53 9.59 4.01
CA SER A 176 -3.22 9.95 4.57
C SER A 176 -3.39 10.76 5.85
N LEU A 177 -2.80 10.26 6.95
CA LEU A 177 -2.74 10.96 8.23
C LEU A 177 -1.28 11.19 8.61
N GLY A 178 -0.93 12.44 8.88
CA GLY A 178 0.42 12.73 9.35
C GLY A 178 0.68 14.15 9.80
N VAL A 179 1.95 14.49 10.03
CA VAL A 179 2.33 15.89 10.31
C VAL A 179 2.39 16.67 9.00
N LEU A 180 3.04 16.08 7.99
CA LEU A 180 3.00 16.50 6.60
C LEU A 180 2.29 15.39 5.82
N SER A 181 1.11 15.70 5.30
CA SER A 181 0.23 14.73 4.65
C SER A 181 -0.02 15.10 3.20
N LEU A 182 0.27 14.18 2.29
CA LEU A 182 -0.15 14.22 0.89
C LEU A 182 -1.12 13.07 0.62
N GLY A 183 -2.29 13.37 0.05
CA GLY A 183 -3.19 12.31 -0.37
C GLY A 183 -4.52 12.75 -0.95
N ALA A 184 -5.34 11.83 -1.45
CA ALA A 184 -6.67 12.21 -1.95
C ALA A 184 -7.55 12.75 -0.81
N ILE A 185 -7.55 12.06 0.33
CA ILE A 185 -8.11 12.51 1.60
C ILE A 185 -6.94 12.62 2.58
N ALA A 186 -6.55 13.85 2.91
CA ALA A 186 -5.38 14.15 3.71
C ALA A 186 -5.78 14.85 5.01
N ALA A 187 -5.39 14.29 6.16
CA ALA A 187 -5.38 15.03 7.41
C ALA A 187 -3.92 15.22 7.88
N GLY A 188 -3.49 16.48 7.93
CA GLY A 188 -2.12 16.88 8.25
C GLY A 188 -2.09 17.79 9.47
N LEU A 189 -1.20 17.54 10.44
CA LEU A 189 -1.08 18.44 11.59
C LEU A 189 -0.55 19.82 11.18
N LEU A 190 0.50 19.86 10.35
CA LEU A 190 1.10 21.12 9.87
C LEU A 190 0.68 21.43 8.43
N LEU A 191 0.81 20.47 7.53
CA LEU A 191 0.51 20.62 6.12
C LEU A 191 -0.35 19.46 5.63
N ALA A 192 -1.48 19.77 4.99
CA ALA A 192 -2.33 18.81 4.31
C ALA A 192 -2.51 19.21 2.85
N LEU A 193 -2.09 18.35 1.93
CA LEU A 193 -2.25 18.51 0.48
C LEU A 193 -3.15 17.38 -0.04
N GLY A 194 -4.32 17.71 -0.58
CA GLY A 194 -5.22 16.68 -1.09
C GLY A 194 -6.45 17.15 -1.84
N ALA A 195 -7.31 16.25 -2.29
CA ALA A 195 -8.61 16.65 -2.83
C ALA A 195 -9.53 17.11 -1.68
N VAL A 196 -9.51 16.37 -0.58
CA VAL A 196 -10.09 16.76 0.71
C VAL A 196 -8.95 16.90 1.71
N ALA A 197 -8.74 18.10 2.23
CA ALA A 197 -7.60 18.41 3.10
C ALA A 197 -8.07 19.01 4.44
N VAL A 198 -7.57 18.47 5.55
CA VAL A 198 -7.79 18.99 6.90
C VAL A 198 -6.44 19.21 7.57
N GLY A 199 -6.14 20.42 8.03
CA GLY A 199 -4.88 20.66 8.73
C GLY A 199 -4.62 22.10 9.16
N PHE A 200 -3.44 22.39 9.71
CA PHE A 200 -3.08 23.77 10.05
C PHE A 200 -2.98 24.64 8.79
N VAL A 201 -2.17 24.19 7.80
CA VAL A 201 -2.22 24.68 6.42
C VAL A 201 -2.83 23.61 5.53
N ALA A 202 -3.95 23.91 4.87
CA ALA A 202 -4.69 22.95 4.04
C ALA A 202 -4.82 23.44 2.60
N TYR A 203 -4.42 22.60 1.63
CA TYR A 203 -4.64 22.83 0.20
C TYR A 203 -5.43 21.69 -0.40
N GLY A 204 -6.54 22.02 -1.07
CA GLY A 204 -7.33 21.01 -1.76
C GLY A 204 -8.59 21.50 -2.44
N ALA A 205 -9.34 20.63 -3.11
CA ALA A 205 -10.65 21.03 -3.66
C ALA A 205 -11.61 21.42 -2.53
N VAL A 206 -11.61 20.63 -1.45
CA VAL A 206 -12.25 20.95 -0.16
C VAL A 206 -11.15 21.05 0.88
N ALA A 207 -10.98 22.23 1.49
CA ALA A 207 -9.90 22.50 2.44
C ALA A 207 -10.44 23.09 3.74
N VAL A 208 -10.06 22.51 4.88
CA VAL A 208 -10.45 22.95 6.24
C VAL A 208 -9.18 23.16 7.08
N GLY A 209 -8.98 24.35 7.64
CA GLY A 209 -7.79 24.59 8.45
C GLY A 209 -7.70 25.91 9.19
N PHE A 210 -6.49 26.26 9.65
CA PHE A 210 -6.19 27.61 10.15
C PHE A 210 -5.94 28.57 8.98
N PHE A 211 -5.23 28.08 7.98
CA PHE A 211 -5.02 28.69 6.67
C PHE A 211 -5.44 27.66 5.61
N SER A 212 -6.33 28.01 4.69
CA SER A 212 -6.78 27.08 3.65
C SER A 212 -6.87 27.70 2.26
N ALA A 213 -6.63 26.88 1.25
CA ALA A 213 -6.81 27.25 -0.14
C ALA A 213 -7.47 26.11 -0.93
N GLY A 214 -8.52 26.43 -1.70
CA GLY A 214 -9.29 25.41 -2.40
C GLY A 214 -10.50 25.92 -3.17
N ALA A 215 -11.27 25.04 -3.80
CA ALA A 215 -12.55 25.44 -4.41
C ALA A 215 -13.59 25.78 -3.32
N LEU A 216 -13.64 24.95 -2.28
CA LEU A 216 -14.33 25.21 -1.01
C LEU A 216 -13.28 25.30 0.11
N ALA A 217 -13.03 26.52 0.58
CA ALA A 217 -12.03 26.81 1.60
C ALA A 217 -12.71 27.30 2.88
N VAL A 218 -12.54 26.54 3.97
CA VAL A 218 -12.98 26.91 5.31
C VAL A 218 -11.73 27.11 6.17
N ALA A 219 -11.59 28.27 6.79
CA ALA A 219 -10.48 28.54 7.69
C ALA A 219 -10.85 29.49 8.83
N GLN A 220 -10.03 29.49 9.89
CA GLN A 220 -10.16 30.48 10.96
C GLN A 220 -9.61 31.84 10.54
N TYR A 221 -8.41 31.89 9.94
CA TYR A 221 -7.72 33.14 9.62
C TYR A 221 -7.88 33.53 8.16
N VAL A 222 -7.30 32.75 7.23
CA VAL A 222 -7.30 33.06 5.80
C VAL A 222 -7.83 31.86 5.01
N ALA A 223 -8.84 32.11 4.16
CA ALA A 223 -9.36 31.14 3.20
C ALA A 223 -9.30 31.72 1.79
N VAL A 224 -8.72 30.97 0.84
CA VAL A 224 -8.63 31.38 -0.58
C VAL A 224 -9.37 30.38 -1.45
N GLY A 225 -10.41 30.80 -2.17
CA GLY A 225 -11.20 29.87 -2.98
C GLY A 225 -12.41 30.44 -3.70
N ASP A 226 -13.11 29.63 -4.49
CA ASP A 226 -14.36 30.07 -5.13
C ASP A 226 -15.44 30.34 -4.08
N TYR A 227 -15.53 29.42 -3.10
CA TYR A 227 -16.32 29.54 -1.88
C TYR A 227 -15.36 29.64 -0.69
N ALA A 228 -15.29 30.79 -0.04
CA ALA A 228 -14.35 31.06 1.04
C ALA A 228 -15.08 31.46 2.34
N PHE A 229 -14.72 30.79 3.44
CA PHE A 229 -15.24 31.04 4.79
C PHE A 229 -14.08 31.24 5.77
N ALA A 230 -13.77 32.48 6.16
CA ALA A 230 -12.73 32.80 7.14
C ALA A 230 -12.83 34.23 7.66
N ALA A 231 -12.00 34.60 8.66
CA ALA A 231 -11.87 36.00 9.07
C ALA A 231 -11.41 36.90 7.91
N VAL A 232 -10.49 36.42 7.07
CA VAL A 232 -10.05 37.04 5.82
C VAL A 232 -10.34 36.09 4.66
N PRO A 233 -11.53 36.17 4.04
CA PRO A 233 -11.90 35.31 2.93
C PRO A 233 -11.61 35.97 1.57
N ILE A 234 -10.85 35.28 0.73
CA ILE A 234 -10.51 35.70 -0.64
C ILE A 234 -11.24 34.76 -1.60
N GLY A 235 -12.40 35.18 -2.11
CA GLY A 235 -13.16 34.37 -3.04
C GLY A 235 -14.01 35.12 -4.05
N LYS A 236 -14.30 34.46 -5.17
CA LYS A 236 -14.98 35.06 -6.34
C LYS A 236 -16.49 34.88 -6.33
N THR A 237 -16.97 33.68 -6.00
CA THR A 237 -18.40 33.31 -6.12
C THR A 237 -19.15 33.60 -4.83
N PHE A 238 -18.59 33.19 -3.69
CA PHE A 238 -19.17 33.44 -2.38
C PHE A 238 -18.05 33.57 -1.34
N SER A 239 -18.09 34.67 -0.59
CA SER A 239 -17.07 34.97 0.41
C SER A 239 -17.78 35.45 1.68
N SER A 240 -17.65 34.69 2.76
CA SER A 240 -18.24 35.02 4.06
C SER A 240 -17.15 35.13 5.11
N GLY A 241 -17.06 36.31 5.70
CA GLY A 241 -16.11 36.60 6.76
C GLY A 241 -16.57 37.81 7.55
N GLY A 242 -16.47 37.70 8.87
CA GLY A 242 -16.47 38.83 9.77
C GLY A 242 -15.15 38.73 10.52
N MET A 243 -14.35 39.80 10.52
CA MET A 243 -13.42 39.96 11.63
C MET A 243 -14.27 39.87 12.91
N LEU A 244 -14.00 38.89 13.75
CA LEU A 244 -14.56 38.75 15.10
C LEU A 244 -14.19 39.99 15.92
N TYR A 245 -14.89 41.09 15.71
CA TYR A 245 -14.96 42.25 16.60
C TYR A 245 -16.27 42.22 17.39
N ASP A 246 -16.86 41.04 17.60
CA ASP A 246 -18.19 40.91 18.22
C ASP A 246 -18.15 40.54 19.71
N PHE A 247 -17.03 40.79 20.40
CA PHE A 247 -16.94 40.54 21.85
C PHE A 247 -16.67 41.75 22.74
N TYR A 248 -16.39 42.97 22.24
CA TYR A 248 -16.15 44.10 23.17
C TYR A 248 -16.26 45.53 22.61
N MET A 249 -17.11 45.84 21.62
CA MET A 249 -17.36 47.25 21.26
C MET A 249 -18.83 47.53 20.86
N PRO A 250 -19.50 48.53 21.47
CA PRO A 250 -20.77 49.03 20.97
C PRO A 250 -20.58 49.71 19.61
N ALA A 251 -21.54 49.52 18.70
CA ALA A 251 -21.54 49.89 17.28
C ALA A 251 -21.15 51.35 16.94
N ALA A 252 -21.03 52.24 17.93
CA ALA A 252 -20.69 53.64 17.76
C ALA A 252 -19.18 53.94 17.73
N GLN A 253 -18.30 52.98 18.02
CA GLN A 253 -16.84 53.18 18.07
C GLN A 253 -16.06 52.39 17.01
N VAL A 254 -16.72 51.88 15.97
CA VAL A 254 -16.03 51.23 14.86
C VAL A 254 -15.32 52.31 14.03
N PRO A 255 -13.98 52.37 14.02
CA PRO A 255 -13.27 53.38 13.24
C PRO A 255 -13.44 53.09 11.73
N PRO A 256 -13.37 54.09 10.85
CA PRO A 256 -13.65 53.92 9.41
C PRO A 256 -12.71 52.92 8.70
N PHE A 257 -11.59 52.52 9.31
CA PHE A 257 -10.71 51.46 8.81
C PHE A 257 -11.17 50.03 9.12
N ALA A 258 -12.22 49.87 9.95
CA ALA A 258 -12.77 48.59 10.38
C ALA A 258 -14.08 48.25 9.64
N GLN A 259 -14.23 48.69 8.38
CA GLN A 259 -15.28 48.18 7.50
C GLN A 259 -14.78 46.94 6.76
N VAL A 260 -15.32 45.79 7.16
CA VAL A 260 -15.16 44.50 6.47
C VAL A 260 -15.99 44.57 5.18
N GLY A 261 -15.31 44.55 4.03
CA GLY A 261 -15.96 44.48 2.72
C GLY A 261 -16.37 43.04 2.37
N TYR A 262 -17.47 42.88 1.65
CA TYR A 262 -17.95 41.62 1.10
C TYR A 262 -18.20 41.77 -0.41
N TYR A 263 -18.07 40.68 -1.15
CA TYR A 263 -18.45 40.63 -2.56
C TYR A 263 -19.95 40.32 -2.68
N GLN A 264 -20.71 41.19 -3.37
CA GLN A 264 -22.10 40.94 -3.74
C GLN A 264 -22.25 41.16 -5.25
N ASN A 265 -22.71 40.13 -5.98
CA ASN A 265 -22.99 40.21 -7.43
C ASN A 265 -21.84 40.80 -8.29
N GLY A 266 -20.58 40.47 -7.97
CA GLY A 266 -19.42 40.87 -8.78
C GLY A 266 -18.90 42.30 -8.54
N ALA A 267 -19.46 43.05 -7.60
CA ALA A 267 -18.91 44.35 -7.18
C ALA A 267 -18.18 44.23 -5.83
N PHE A 268 -16.96 44.77 -5.77
CA PHE A 268 -16.19 44.93 -4.53
C PHE A 268 -16.54 46.27 -3.88
N VAL A 269 -16.85 46.25 -2.57
CA VAL A 269 -17.07 47.45 -1.75
C VAL A 269 -15.86 47.61 -0.81
N GLU A 270 -15.30 48.82 -0.74
CA GLU A 270 -13.90 49.16 -0.40
C GLU A 270 -13.27 48.52 0.86
N GLY A 271 -11.96 48.21 0.73
CA GLY A 271 -11.06 47.79 1.81
C GLY A 271 -9.66 47.31 1.37
N GLU A 272 -9.22 47.54 0.12
CA GLU A 272 -8.08 46.82 -0.49
C GLU A 272 -6.70 47.14 0.14
N ALA A 273 -6.45 48.39 0.54
CA ALA A 273 -5.16 48.80 1.11
C ALA A 273 -4.95 48.31 2.56
N ALA A 274 -6.01 48.30 3.36
CA ALA A 274 -5.98 47.82 4.74
C ALA A 274 -5.82 46.29 4.82
N LEU A 275 -6.40 45.56 3.86
CA LEU A 275 -6.31 44.10 3.79
C LEU A 275 -4.88 43.61 3.49
N ARG A 276 -4.14 44.32 2.63
CA ARG A 276 -2.71 44.03 2.36
C ARG A 276 -1.84 44.18 3.60
N GLN A 277 -2.10 45.21 4.40
CA GLN A 277 -1.33 45.47 5.62
C GLN A 277 -1.67 44.48 6.73
N ALA A 278 -2.96 44.14 6.91
CA ALA A 278 -3.40 43.13 7.85
C ALA A 278 -2.88 41.72 7.53
N CYS A 279 -2.84 41.33 6.24
CA CYS A 279 -2.21 40.07 5.82
C CYS A 279 -0.71 40.02 6.14
N ALA A 280 0.00 41.15 6.01
CA ALA A 280 1.43 41.21 6.33
C ALA A 280 1.71 41.09 7.84
N ASP A 281 0.78 41.53 8.69
CA ASP A 281 0.92 41.50 10.15
C ASP A 281 0.44 40.18 10.79
N LEU A 282 -0.56 39.51 10.20
CA LEU A 282 -1.08 38.23 10.72
C LEU A 282 -0.18 37.02 10.41
N VAL A 283 0.63 37.09 9.35
CA VAL A 283 1.50 35.98 8.94
C VAL A 283 2.78 36.01 9.78
N PRO A 284 3.05 35.01 10.65
CA PRO A 284 4.28 34.96 11.43
C PRO A 284 5.50 35.02 10.52
N ARG A 285 6.60 35.66 10.96
CA ARG A 285 7.81 35.88 10.12
C ARG A 285 8.31 34.62 9.37
N ALA A 286 8.08 33.43 9.92
CA ALA A 286 8.43 32.15 9.31
C ALA A 286 7.64 31.79 8.03
N PHE A 287 6.51 32.44 7.76
CA PHE A 287 5.58 32.11 6.68
C PHE A 287 5.38 33.25 5.67
N ARG A 288 6.23 34.29 5.66
CA ARG A 288 6.14 35.41 4.69
C ARG A 288 6.13 34.98 3.22
N TRP A 289 6.77 33.86 2.91
CA TRP A 289 6.74 33.28 1.57
C TRP A 289 5.31 32.90 1.12
N LEU A 290 4.38 32.60 2.04
CA LEU A 290 2.95 32.46 1.70
C LEU A 290 2.37 33.82 1.27
N ALA A 291 2.65 34.91 1.99
CA ALA A 291 2.12 36.23 1.66
C ALA A 291 2.55 36.67 0.25
N ASP A 292 3.80 36.41 -0.14
CA ASP A 292 4.29 36.69 -1.49
C ASP A 292 3.65 35.78 -2.56
N LEU A 293 3.36 34.52 -2.22
CA LEU A 293 2.68 33.56 -3.11
C LEU A 293 1.20 33.92 -3.34
N PHE A 294 0.51 34.43 -2.31
CA PHE A 294 -0.91 34.77 -2.35
C PHE A 294 -1.20 36.20 -2.85
N CYS A 295 -0.30 37.16 -2.61
CA CYS A 295 -0.42 38.54 -3.11
C CYS A 295 0.25 38.75 -4.49
N GLY A 296 0.87 37.73 -5.06
CA GLY A 296 1.63 37.78 -6.32
C GLY A 296 0.82 37.84 -7.62
N TYR A 297 -0.39 38.40 -7.62
CA TYR A 297 -1.04 38.77 -8.89
C TYR A 297 -0.49 40.12 -9.38
N ARG A 298 0.61 40.02 -10.12
CA ARG A 298 1.19 41.09 -10.93
C ARG A 298 0.20 41.41 -12.07
N LEU A 299 -0.64 42.41 -11.88
CA LEU A 299 -1.32 43.05 -13.01
C LEU A 299 -0.28 43.89 -13.75
N TYR A 300 -0.09 43.59 -15.03
CA TYR A 300 0.67 44.40 -15.98
C TYR A 300 0.14 45.86 -15.99
N PRO A 301 0.98 46.83 -16.39
CA PRO A 301 0.92 48.23 -15.96
C PRO A 301 -0.36 48.96 -16.35
#